data_AF-A0A965UVF2-F1
#
_entry.id   AF-A0A965UVF2-F1
#
_cell.length_a   1.000
_cell.length_b   1.000
_cell.length_c   1.000
_cell.angle_alpha   90.00
_cell.angle_beta   90.00
_cell.angle_gamma   90.00
#
_symmetry.space_group_name_H-M   'P 1'
#
loop_
_entity.id
_entity.type
_entity.pdbx_description
1 polymer ?
#
loop_
_entity_poly.entity_id
_entity_poly.type
_entity_poly.pdbx_seq_one_letter_code
_entity_poly.pdbx_strand_id
1 'polypeptide(L)'
;MNKPTDALAGPLHRVVSLRIVPIDHKGANAFVQKHHRHHKPTVGHKFSLAIADETDTIRGVAIVGRPVARMLDDGWTLEVNRC
;
A
#
# COMPACT_ATOMS: atom_id res chain seq x y z
N MET A 1 31.49 -2.43 -29.68
CA MET A 1 30.38 -3.38 -29.89
C MET A 1 29.71 -3.61 -28.56
N ASN A 2 28.51 -3.04 -28.36
CA ASN A 2 27.45 -3.54 -27.49
C ASN A 2 26.16 -2.92 -28.04
N LYS A 3 25.20 -3.79 -28.32
CA LYS A 3 24.05 -3.61 -29.21
C LYS A 3 23.01 -2.67 -28.58
N PRO A 4 22.32 -1.80 -29.36
CA PRO A 4 21.16 -1.08 -28.86
C PRO A 4 20.01 -2.07 -28.68
N THR A 5 19.50 -2.21 -27.46
CA THR A 5 18.26 -2.94 -27.20
C THR A 5 17.06 -2.02 -27.35
N ASP A 6 16.80 -1.62 -28.60
CA ASP A 6 15.46 -1.26 -29.06
C ASP A 6 14.91 -2.46 -29.81
N ALA A 7 14.14 -3.31 -29.11
CA ALA A 7 13.24 -4.29 -29.73
C ALA A 7 12.35 -4.95 -28.67
N LEU A 8 11.19 -4.37 -28.36
CA LEU A 8 9.93 -5.05 -28.01
C LEU A 8 8.75 -4.04 -28.08
N ALA A 9 8.35 -3.65 -29.30
CA ALA A 9 7.15 -2.84 -29.53
C ALA A 9 5.89 -3.73 -29.48
N GLY A 10 5.48 -4.13 -28.27
CA GLY A 10 4.06 -4.41 -27.95
C GLY A 10 3.35 -3.10 -27.60
N PRO A 11 2.02 -3.06 -27.37
CA PRO A 11 1.39 -1.86 -26.84
C PRO A 11 2.19 -1.39 -25.62
N LEU A 12 2.60 -0.11 -25.62
CA LEU A 12 3.36 0.51 -24.54
C LEU A 12 2.51 0.48 -23.28
N HIS A 13 2.51 -0.63 -22.56
CA HIS A 13 2.02 -0.68 -21.19
C HIS A 13 2.97 0.19 -20.40
N ARG A 14 2.55 1.42 -20.12
CA ARG A 14 3.31 2.33 -19.27
C ARG A 14 3.51 1.63 -17.94
N VAL A 15 4.74 1.19 -17.67
CA VAL A 15 5.11 0.64 -16.37
C VAL A 15 5.19 1.82 -15.42
N VAL A 16 4.19 1.96 -14.57
CA VAL A 16 4.16 2.93 -13.46
C VAL A 16 5.12 2.42 -12.39
N SER A 17 6.09 3.25 -12.02
CA SER A 17 7.02 2.92 -10.93
C SER A 17 6.36 3.30 -9.60
N LEU A 18 6.36 2.37 -8.64
CA LEU A 18 5.77 2.58 -7.32
C LEU A 18 6.86 2.59 -6.26
N ARG A 19 6.79 3.55 -5.34
CA ARG A 19 7.68 3.68 -4.18
C ARG A 19 6.90 3.57 -2.88
N ILE A 20 7.45 2.86 -1.90
CA ILE A 20 6.90 2.81 -0.54
C ILE A 20 7.21 4.14 0.15
N VAL A 21 6.20 4.74 0.78
CA VAL A 21 6.31 6.00 1.51
C VAL A 21 5.67 5.86 2.89
N PRO A 22 6.19 6.59 3.90
CA PRO A 22 5.54 6.64 5.21
C PRO A 22 4.19 7.35 5.12
N ILE A 23 3.23 6.90 5.93
CA ILE A 23 1.95 7.57 6.14
C ILE A 23 1.54 7.36 7.60
N ASP A 24 0.90 8.36 8.19
CA ASP A 24 0.35 8.21 9.53
C ASP A 24 -0.98 7.44 9.51
N HIS A 25 -1.44 7.02 10.70
CA HIS A 25 -2.69 6.26 10.84
C HIS A 25 -3.91 7.01 10.29
N LYS A 26 -3.95 8.33 10.52
CA LYS A 26 -5.05 9.21 10.14
C LYS A 26 -5.14 9.34 8.62
N GLY A 27 -4.03 9.58 7.95
CA GLY A 27 -3.94 9.67 6.50
C GLY A 27 -4.32 8.36 5.83
N ALA A 28 -3.87 7.22 6.37
CA ALA A 28 -4.23 5.91 5.84
C ALA A 28 -5.74 5.64 5.98
N ASN A 29 -6.34 5.90 7.15
CA ASN A 29 -7.79 5.76 7.33
C ASN A 29 -8.58 6.68 6.39
N ALA A 30 -8.14 7.92 6.19
CA ALA A 30 -8.79 8.85 5.26
C ALA A 30 -8.73 8.33 3.81
N PHE A 31 -7.60 7.75 3.40
CA PHE A 31 -7.47 7.11 2.10
C PHE A 31 -8.44 5.92 1.97
N VAL A 32 -8.46 5.01 2.94
CA VAL A 32 -9.37 3.85 2.94
C VAL A 32 -10.82 4.31 2.88
N GLN A 33 -11.24 5.30 3.66
CA GLN A 33 -12.61 5.81 3.66
C GLN A 33 -13.03 6.36 2.30
N LYS A 34 -12.12 7.06 1.60
CA LYS A 34 -12.38 7.63 0.27
C LYS A 34 -12.55 6.54 -0.80
N HIS A 35 -11.80 5.44 -0.71
CA HIS A 35 -11.73 4.42 -1.77
C HIS A 35 -12.58 3.16 -1.48
N HIS A 36 -12.83 2.84 -0.20
CA HIS A 36 -13.58 1.67 0.26
C HIS A 36 -14.78 2.09 1.10
N ARG A 37 -15.92 2.32 0.43
CA ARG A 37 -17.16 2.87 1.02
C ARG A 37 -17.76 2.07 2.18
N HIS A 38 -17.43 0.78 2.28
CA HIS A 38 -17.96 -0.12 3.31
C HIS A 38 -16.98 -0.35 4.47
N HIS A 39 -15.74 0.12 4.38
CA HIS A 39 -14.74 -0.10 5.41
C HIS A 39 -14.88 0.96 6.50
N LYS A 40 -15.22 0.51 7.72
CA LYS A 40 -15.12 1.37 8.91
C LYS A 40 -13.65 1.69 9.19
N PRO A 41 -13.34 2.91 9.67
CA PRO A 41 -12.00 3.28 10.10
C PRO A 41 -11.45 2.30 11.14
N THR A 42 -10.15 2.05 11.09
CA THR A 42 -9.44 1.31 12.13
C THR A 42 -9.16 2.21 13.32
N VAL A 43 -9.32 1.70 14.55
CA VAL A 43 -9.16 2.49 15.79
C VAL A 43 -7.69 2.61 16.21
N GLY A 44 -6.83 1.67 15.81
CA GLY A 44 -5.39 1.73 16.06
C GLY A 44 -4.59 0.96 15.01
N HIS A 45 -3.27 1.15 15.04
CA HIS A 45 -2.30 0.43 14.22
C HIS A 45 -0.98 0.25 14.97
N LYS A 46 -0.09 -0.60 14.44
CA LYS A 46 1.34 -0.59 14.81
C LYS A 46 2.10 0.37 13.89
N PHE A 47 1.80 0.31 12.60
CA PHE A 47 2.27 1.24 11.59
C PHE A 47 1.35 1.22 10.37
N SER A 48 1.54 2.20 9.48
CA SER A 48 0.90 2.25 8.17
C SER A 48 1.94 2.59 7.11
N LEU A 49 1.70 2.10 5.90
CA LEU A 49 2.52 2.40 4.73
C LEU A 49 1.62 2.83 3.57
N ALA A 50 2.17 3.60 2.66
CA ALA A 50 1.52 3.95 1.41
C ALA A 50 2.44 3.65 0.22
N ILE A 51 1.84 3.58 -0.97
CA ILE A 51 2.55 3.53 -2.24
C ILE A 51 2.27 4.80 -3.02
N ALA A 52 3.32 5.45 -3.51
CA ALA A 52 3.23 6.62 -4.36
C ALA A 52 3.74 6.28 -5.77
N ASP A 53 3.16 6.90 -6.79
CA ASP A 53 3.66 6.84 -8.16
C ASP A 53 4.74 7.90 -8.44
N GLU A 54 5.17 7.99 -9.70
CA GLU A 54 6.16 8.98 -10.18
C GLU A 54 5.73 10.45 -10.00
N THR A 55 4.44 10.72 -9.76
CA THR A 55 3.88 12.05 -9.53
C THR A 55 3.68 12.38 -8.06
N ASP A 56 4.19 11.52 -7.17
CA ASP A 56 3.95 11.56 -5.71
C ASP A 56 2.48 11.35 -5.31
N THR A 57 1.65 10.85 -6.23
CA THR A 57 0.26 10.55 -5.93
C THR A 57 0.16 9.22 -5.19
N ILE A 58 -0.49 9.22 -4.02
CA ILE A 58 -0.77 7.98 -3.28
C ILE A 58 -1.76 7.12 -4.07
N ARG A 59 -1.37 5.87 -4.36
CA ARG A 59 -2.17 4.89 -5.11
C ARG A 59 -2.75 3.78 -4.24
N GLY A 60 -2.25 3.62 -3.04
CA GLY A 60 -2.74 2.62 -2.09
C GLY A 60 -2.11 2.80 -0.72
N VAL A 61 -2.75 2.20 0.29
CA VAL A 61 -2.26 2.19 1.67
C VAL A 61 -2.38 0.79 2.26
N ALA A 62 -1.63 0.52 3.32
CA ALA A 62 -1.80 -0.64 4.18
C ALA A 62 -1.80 -0.18 5.63
N ILE A 63 -2.83 -0.57 6.39
CA ILE A 63 -2.91 -0.34 7.83
C ILE A 63 -2.61 -1.67 8.52
N VAL A 64 -1.51 -1.71 9.26
CA VAL A 64 -0.98 -2.93 9.88
C VAL A 64 -1.12 -2.86 11.40
N GLY A 65 -1.72 -3.88 11.99
CA GLY A 65 -2.00 -3.93 13.43
C GLY A 65 -1.91 -5.34 13.99
N ARG A 66 -2.42 -5.49 15.23
CA ARG A 66 -2.54 -6.81 15.86
C ARG A 66 -3.50 -7.68 15.04
N PRO A 67 -3.25 -8.99 14.91
CA PRO A 67 -4.16 -9.89 14.23
C PRO A 67 -5.56 -9.89 14.85
N VAL A 68 -6.60 -10.04 14.03
CA VAL A 68 -7.98 -10.17 14.51
C VAL A 68 -8.17 -11.51 15.23
N ALA A 69 -7.56 -12.57 14.70
CA ALA A 69 -7.55 -13.88 15.35
C ALA A 69 -6.57 -13.86 16.53
N ARG A 70 -7.10 -13.92 17.76
CA ARG A 70 -6.32 -13.83 19.00
C ARG A 70 -5.20 -14.87 19.11
N MET A 71 -5.39 -16.05 18.51
CA MET A 71 -4.38 -17.11 18.50
C MET A 71 -3.12 -16.76 17.70
N LEU A 72 -3.21 -15.81 16.78
CA LEU A 72 -2.07 -15.32 16.01
C LEU A 72 -1.38 -14.13 16.68
N ASP A 73 -1.92 -13.60 17.77
CA ASP A 73 -1.32 -12.48 18.51
C ASP A 73 -0.23 -12.99 19.46
N ASP A 74 0.78 -13.62 18.88
CA ASP A 74 1.87 -14.36 19.51
C ASP A 74 3.11 -13.50 19.80
N GLY A 75 3.01 -12.19 19.59
CA GLY A 75 4.10 -11.24 19.72
C GLY A 75 4.99 -11.11 18.47
N TRP A 76 4.81 -11.96 17.45
CA TRP A 76 5.58 -11.97 16.21
C TRP A 76 4.75 -11.63 14.97
N THR A 77 3.45 -11.91 14.99
CA THR A 77 2.58 -11.72 13.83
C THR A 77 1.90 -10.35 13.82
N LEU A 78 1.81 -9.75 12.64
CA LEU A 78 0.99 -8.58 12.35
C LEU A 78 0.08 -8.85 11.16
N GLU A 79 -1.08 -8.18 11.12
CA GLU A 79 -2.09 -8.34 10.07
C GLU A 79 -2.29 -7.02 9.34
N VAL A 80 -2.43 -7.08 8.01
CA VAL A 80 -2.96 -5.97 7.21
C VAL A 80 -4.46 -5.88 7.46
N ASN A 81 -4.86 -5.01 8.37
CA ASN A 81 -6.27 -4.91 8.75
C ASN A 81 -7.09 -4.19 7.67
N ARG A 82 -6.52 -3.23 6.94
CA ARG A 82 -7.17 -2.51 5.83
C ARG A 82 -6.17 -2.13 4.73
N CYS A 83 -6.70 -1.99 3.52
CA CYS A 83 -6.05 -1.43 2.34
C CYS A 83 -7.04 -0.54 1.59
#